data_AF-A0A5N0THX6-F1
#
_entry.id   AF-A0A5N0THX6-F1
#
_cell.length_a   1.000
_cell.length_b   1.000
_cell.length_c   1.000
_cell.angle_alpha   90.00
_cell.angle_beta   90.00
_cell.angle_gamma   90.00
#
_symmetry.space_group_name_H-M   'P 1'
#
loop_
_entity.id
_entity.type
_entity.pdbx_description
1 polymer ?
#
loop_
_entity_poly.entity_id
_entity_poly.type
_entity_poly.pdbx_seq_one_letter_code
_entity_poly.pdbx_strand_id
1 'polypeptide(L)'
;MSQPGNTPTNASSDPRQARLVRSAIWVAIGALIAAALVSVVWVLVGAQDGLVGRAFLTILLLAAFAGVTLLDTHLAPRRPAWFTLASMGSWIVALLIGAFLIWMPERAFGYSAVGVTRFLSFLLIVLILQLAVLHVRLYSKAIDRSPSSFNRIVGYATIGLVVVLAVLLVLPLMLNEWIGFHDIYWRIVVAITILAAVGTALLPLVNALFAPKRPRPAAPSSAPSAPPLQAWPTYADGVTPLPMMPDGSPDWGAYYTGHPTAYPPQAAQQQPHPQQSPAITPSEPAVTQPAQPPAGYQGFPPPPPLPPR
;
A
#
# COMPACT_ATOMS: atom_id res chain seq x y z
N MET A 1 -25.19 -18.71 -43.61
CA MET A 1 -26.10 -18.08 -42.63
C MET A 1 -25.94 -18.80 -41.30
N SER A 2 -25.80 -18.18 -40.13
CA SER A 2 -25.60 -16.76 -39.81
C SER A 2 -24.92 -16.67 -38.43
N GLN A 3 -24.13 -15.61 -38.18
CA GLN A 3 -23.58 -15.31 -36.86
C GLN A 3 -24.66 -14.63 -35.98
N PRO A 4 -24.79 -15.02 -34.71
CA PRO A 4 -25.23 -14.10 -33.67
C PRO A 4 -24.30 -14.19 -32.45
N GLY A 5 -23.88 -13.10 -31.81
CA GLY A 5 -24.05 -11.69 -32.14
C GLY A 5 -23.35 -10.91 -31.03
N ASN A 6 -22.51 -9.94 -31.39
CA ASN A 6 -21.74 -9.19 -30.40
C ASN A 6 -22.67 -8.30 -29.57
N THR A 7 -23.14 -8.78 -28.42
CA THR A 7 -23.79 -7.94 -27.42
C THR A 7 -22.75 -7.03 -26.80
N PRO A 8 -22.86 -5.69 -26.94
CA PRO A 8 -21.97 -4.79 -26.21
C PRO A 8 -22.22 -5.00 -24.72
N THR A 9 -21.15 -5.34 -23.99
CA THR A 9 -21.17 -5.39 -22.53
C THR A 9 -21.36 -3.96 -21.99
N ASN A 10 -22.62 -3.54 -21.89
CA ASN A 10 -23.01 -2.31 -21.21
C ASN A 10 -22.35 -2.33 -19.83
N ALA A 11 -21.41 -1.41 -19.62
CA ALA A 11 -20.65 -1.32 -18.39
C ALA A 11 -21.63 -1.17 -17.23
N SER A 12 -21.71 -2.20 -16.38
CA SER A 12 -22.55 -2.21 -15.20
C SER A 12 -22.03 -1.17 -14.22
N SER A 13 -22.63 0.02 -14.27
CA SER A 13 -22.38 1.09 -13.32
C SER A 13 -22.75 0.59 -11.93
N ASP A 14 -21.71 0.34 -11.11
CA ASP A 14 -21.85 -0.25 -9.78
C ASP A 14 -22.89 0.57 -8.97
N PRO A 15 -23.90 -0.06 -8.35
CA PRO A 15 -24.87 0.65 -7.51
C PRO A 15 -24.22 1.46 -6.37
N ARG A 16 -22.97 1.18 -6.00
CA ARG A 16 -22.15 2.05 -5.12
C ARG A 16 -21.71 3.33 -5.82
N GLN A 17 -21.27 3.25 -7.08
CA GLN A 17 -20.89 4.42 -7.88
C GLN A 17 -22.09 5.33 -8.14
N ALA A 18 -23.27 4.76 -8.40
CA ALA A 18 -24.52 5.53 -8.51
C ALA A 18 -24.87 6.28 -7.20
N ARG A 19 -24.67 5.66 -6.03
CA ARG A 19 -24.85 6.33 -4.72
C ARG A 19 -23.81 7.43 -4.48
N LEU A 20 -22.55 7.19 -4.82
CA LEU A 20 -21.45 8.18 -4.69
C LEU A 20 -21.69 9.41 -5.56
N VAL A 21 -22.09 9.21 -6.82
CA VAL A 21 -22.48 10.31 -7.74
C VAL A 21 -23.68 11.07 -7.16
N ARG A 22 -24.71 10.37 -6.67
CA ARG A 22 -25.89 11.01 -6.07
C ARG A 22 -25.53 11.82 -4.81
N SER A 23 -24.63 11.32 -3.95
CA SER A 23 -24.14 12.08 -2.79
C SER A 23 -23.28 13.28 -3.19
N ALA A 24 -22.43 13.15 -4.21
CA ALA A 24 -21.63 14.27 -4.72
C ALA A 24 -22.51 15.38 -5.31
N ILE A 25 -23.58 15.03 -6.02
CA ILE A 25 -24.58 15.98 -6.52
C ILE A 25 -25.29 16.70 -5.36
N TRP A 26 -25.73 15.98 -4.33
CA TRP A 26 -26.36 16.60 -3.16
C TRP A 26 -25.41 17.54 -2.39
N VAL A 27 -24.13 17.17 -2.25
CA VAL A 27 -23.10 18.03 -1.65
C VAL A 27 -22.83 19.27 -2.51
N ALA A 28 -22.77 19.12 -3.84
CA ALA A 28 -22.57 20.24 -4.76
C ALA A 28 -23.76 21.24 -4.72
N ILE A 29 -24.99 20.73 -4.68
CA ILE A 29 -26.20 21.56 -4.51
C ILE A 29 -26.16 22.30 -3.16
N GLY A 30 -25.83 21.60 -2.07
CA GLY A 30 -25.69 22.21 -0.75
C GLY A 30 -24.63 23.31 -0.71
N ALA A 31 -23.46 23.08 -1.33
CA ALA A 31 -22.39 24.06 -1.43
C ALA A 31 -22.78 25.28 -2.28
N LEU A 32 -23.53 25.08 -3.37
CA LEU A 32 -24.00 26.16 -4.23
C LEU A 32 -25.07 27.04 -3.54
N ILE A 33 -25.99 26.42 -2.80
CA ILE A 33 -26.96 27.13 -1.95
C ILE A 33 -26.24 27.90 -0.84
N ALA A 34 -25.26 27.28 -0.16
CA ALA A 34 -24.46 27.97 0.85
C ALA A 34 -23.72 29.18 0.26
N ALA A 35 -23.07 29.05 -0.89
CA ALA A 35 -22.38 30.16 -1.56
C ALA A 35 -23.35 31.31 -1.94
N ALA A 36 -24.56 30.98 -2.42
CA ALA A 36 -25.59 31.97 -2.70
C ALA A 36 -26.06 32.70 -1.42
N LEU A 37 -26.29 31.97 -0.33
CA LEU A 37 -26.66 32.56 0.97
C LEU A 37 -25.55 33.44 1.54
N VAL A 38 -24.28 33.02 1.45
CA VAL A 38 -23.12 33.82 1.83
C VAL A 38 -23.09 35.13 1.04
N SER A 39 -23.31 35.08 -0.27
CA SER A 39 -23.37 36.27 -1.13
C SER A 39 -24.50 37.23 -0.72
N VAL A 40 -25.71 36.70 -0.46
CA VAL A 40 -26.86 37.49 0.00
C VAL A 40 -26.58 38.15 1.36
N VAL A 41 -26.01 37.42 2.32
CA VAL A 41 -25.60 37.97 3.63
C VAL A 41 -24.56 39.08 3.46
N TRP A 42 -23.60 38.90 2.55
CA TRP A 42 -22.57 39.90 2.27
C TRP A 42 -23.14 41.21 1.70
N VAL A 43 -24.15 41.11 0.83
CA VAL A 43 -24.87 42.27 0.26
C VAL A 43 -25.73 42.98 1.31
N LEU A 44 -26.39 42.25 2.21
CA LEU A 44 -27.35 42.83 3.17
C LEU A 44 -26.72 43.45 4.42
N VAL A 45 -25.50 43.04 4.79
CA VAL A 45 -24.86 43.40 6.09
C VAL A 45 -23.74 44.45 5.93
N GLY A 46 -23.41 44.86 4.70
CA GLY A 46 -22.29 45.76 4.37
C GLY A 46 -22.46 47.23 4.77
N ALA A 47 -22.58 47.54 6.06
CA ALA A 47 -22.73 48.91 6.57
C ALA A 47 -21.92 49.25 7.84
N GLN A 48 -21.26 48.31 8.53
CA GLN A 48 -20.51 48.57 9.77
C GLN A 48 -19.19 47.78 9.86
N ASP A 49 -18.08 48.50 9.64
CA ASP A 49 -16.66 48.19 9.99
C ASP A 49 -16.09 46.78 9.73
N GLY A 50 -16.74 45.96 8.92
CA GLY A 50 -16.27 44.62 8.53
C GLY A 50 -16.26 43.57 9.66
N LEU A 51 -16.56 43.95 10.91
CA LEU A 51 -16.51 43.08 12.08
C LEU A 51 -17.42 41.85 11.92
N VAL A 52 -18.65 42.05 11.46
CA VAL A 52 -19.61 40.96 11.20
C VAL A 52 -19.11 40.04 10.07
N GLY A 53 -18.48 40.61 9.05
CA GLY A 53 -17.82 39.87 7.98
C GLY A 53 -16.71 38.95 8.49
N ARG A 54 -15.82 39.47 9.35
CA ARG A 54 -14.73 38.68 9.97
C ARG A 54 -15.26 37.58 10.90
N ALA A 55 -16.29 37.87 11.70
CA ALA A 55 -16.94 36.87 12.54
C ALA A 55 -17.55 35.73 11.70
N PHE A 56 -18.28 36.07 10.63
CA PHE A 56 -18.85 35.08 9.72
C PHE A 56 -17.78 34.25 8.99
N LEU A 57 -16.71 34.89 8.49
CA LEU A 57 -15.59 34.20 7.83
C LEU A 57 -14.87 33.24 8.80
N THR A 58 -14.80 33.58 10.08
CA THR A 58 -14.27 32.68 11.13
C THR A 58 -15.17 31.45 11.30
N ILE A 59 -16.49 31.61 11.36
CA ILE A 59 -17.44 30.49 11.42
C ILE A 59 -17.32 29.60 10.17
N LEU A 60 -17.23 30.20 8.98
CA LEU A 60 -17.06 29.49 7.71
C LEU A 60 -15.73 28.71 7.66
N LEU A 61 -14.63 29.30 8.15
CA LEU A 61 -13.32 28.64 8.27
C LEU A 61 -13.39 27.41 9.20
N LEU A 62 -14.03 27.55 10.36
CA LEU A 62 -14.23 26.45 11.31
C LEU A 62 -15.12 25.35 10.73
N ALA A 63 -16.20 25.71 10.03
CA ALA A 63 -17.08 24.76 9.36
C ALA A 63 -16.37 24.01 8.22
N ALA A 64 -15.55 24.70 7.42
CA ALA A 64 -14.73 24.08 6.39
C ALA A 64 -13.69 23.11 6.98
N PHE A 65 -13.00 23.50 8.05
CA PHE A 65 -12.07 22.62 8.78
C PHE A 65 -12.79 21.38 9.36
N ALA A 66 -13.97 21.54 9.97
CA ALA A 66 -14.76 20.44 10.48
C ALA A 66 -15.23 19.49 9.36
N GLY A 67 -15.67 20.03 8.22
CA GLY A 67 -16.05 19.23 7.06
C GLY A 67 -14.90 18.43 6.46
N VAL A 68 -13.69 19.02 6.39
CA VAL A 68 -12.52 18.34 5.84
C VAL A 68 -11.91 17.33 6.82
N THR A 69 -11.87 17.62 8.11
CA THR A 69 -11.43 16.64 9.12
C THR A 69 -12.36 15.43 9.14
N LEU A 70 -13.68 15.63 9.06
CA LEU A 70 -14.64 14.54 8.87
C LEU A 70 -14.34 13.73 7.59
N LEU A 71 -14.11 14.40 6.46
CA LEU A 71 -13.75 13.72 5.20
C LEU A 71 -12.46 12.89 5.34
N ASP A 72 -11.42 13.40 5.98
CA ASP A 72 -10.15 12.67 6.17
C ASP A 72 -10.34 11.43 7.06
N THR A 73 -11.21 11.49 8.09
CA THR A 73 -11.55 10.29 8.90
C THR A 73 -12.23 9.19 8.08
N HIS A 74 -13.11 9.54 7.14
CA HIS A 74 -13.73 8.55 6.25
C HIS A 74 -12.73 7.91 5.25
N LEU A 75 -11.62 8.58 4.94
CA LEU A 75 -10.54 8.08 4.08
C LEU A 75 -9.44 7.30 4.85
N ALA A 76 -9.58 7.16 6.17
CA ALA A 76 -8.55 6.63 7.07
C ALA A 76 -8.41 5.10 7.28
N PRO A 77 -9.27 4.15 6.82
CA PRO A 77 -9.23 2.75 7.30
C PRO A 77 -7.93 1.94 7.19
N ARG A 78 -6.88 2.41 6.49
CA ARG A 78 -5.60 1.70 6.28
C ARG A 78 -4.37 2.62 6.15
N ARG A 79 -4.22 3.66 6.99
CA ARG A 79 -3.06 4.58 6.92
C ARG A 79 -2.13 4.50 8.14
N PRO A 80 -0.80 4.66 7.97
CA PRO A 80 0.13 4.72 9.10
C PRO A 80 -0.08 5.99 9.92
N ALA A 81 -0.02 5.88 11.25
CA ALA A 81 -0.43 6.95 12.18
C ALA A 81 0.33 8.28 12.00
N TRP A 82 1.62 8.24 11.62
CA TRP A 82 2.41 9.44 11.36
C TRP A 82 1.83 10.29 10.21
N PHE A 83 1.22 9.66 9.21
CA PHE A 83 0.60 10.36 8.09
C PHE A 83 -0.68 11.08 8.52
N THR A 84 -1.48 10.46 9.38
CA THR A 84 -2.66 11.09 9.98
C THR A 84 -2.27 12.31 10.81
N LEU A 85 -1.18 12.22 11.59
CA LEU A 85 -0.66 13.34 12.37
C LEU A 85 -0.17 14.50 11.48
N ALA A 86 0.52 14.19 10.38
CA ALA A 86 0.96 15.20 9.41
C ALA A 86 -0.20 15.87 8.66
N SER A 87 -1.25 15.10 8.31
CA SER A 87 -2.50 15.61 7.72
C SER A 87 -3.22 16.55 8.68
N MET A 88 -3.48 16.11 9.92
CA MET A 88 -4.14 16.93 10.94
C MET A 88 -3.31 18.18 11.28
N GLY A 89 -1.99 18.05 11.37
CA GLY A 89 -1.08 19.17 11.58
C GLY A 89 -1.17 20.22 10.46
N SER A 90 -1.23 19.83 9.19
CA SER A 90 -1.36 20.79 8.09
C SER A 90 -2.72 21.51 8.10
N TRP A 91 -3.81 20.81 8.43
CA TRP A 91 -5.13 21.43 8.60
C TRP A 91 -5.19 22.40 9.78
N ILE A 92 -4.53 22.09 10.91
CA ILE A 92 -4.42 23.00 12.05
C ILE A 92 -3.62 24.25 11.66
N VAL A 93 -2.48 24.09 10.97
CA VAL A 93 -1.68 25.23 10.49
C VAL A 93 -2.48 26.09 9.50
N ALA A 94 -3.25 25.47 8.59
CA ALA A 94 -4.15 26.19 7.70
C ALA A 94 -5.23 26.98 8.46
N LEU A 95 -5.85 26.40 9.49
CA LEU A 95 -6.81 27.10 10.35
C LEU A 95 -6.17 28.31 11.03
N LEU A 96 -4.97 28.15 11.63
CA LEU A 96 -4.26 29.23 12.29
C LEU A 96 -3.91 30.38 11.33
N ILE A 97 -3.43 30.07 10.12
CA ILE A 97 -3.12 31.08 9.10
C ILE A 97 -4.40 31.76 8.59
N GLY A 98 -5.50 31.01 8.39
CA GLY A 98 -6.79 31.56 8.00
C GLY A 98 -7.34 32.53 9.04
N ALA A 99 -7.32 32.13 10.32
CA ALA A 99 -7.73 32.99 11.43
C ALA A 99 -6.87 34.26 11.52
N PHE A 100 -5.55 34.13 11.35
CA PHE A 100 -4.64 35.27 11.31
C PHE A 100 -4.97 36.24 10.16
N LEU A 101 -5.19 35.74 8.93
CA LEU A 101 -5.55 36.55 7.76
C LEU A 101 -6.92 37.25 7.88
N ILE A 102 -7.89 36.63 8.56
CA ILE A 102 -9.21 37.22 8.83
C ILE A 102 -9.11 38.38 9.81
N TRP A 103 -8.30 38.24 10.87
CA TRP A 103 -8.21 39.22 11.97
C TRP A 103 -7.14 40.29 11.77
N MET A 104 -6.19 40.09 10.86
CA MET A 104 -5.17 41.08 10.52
C MET A 104 -5.81 42.40 10.02
N PRO A 105 -5.42 43.57 10.53
CA PRO A 105 -5.93 44.86 10.05
C PRO A 105 -5.73 45.03 8.54
N GLU A 106 -6.69 45.68 7.89
CA GLU A 106 -6.59 46.10 6.49
C GLU A 106 -5.90 47.46 6.43
N ARG A 107 -4.83 47.57 5.64
CA ARG A 107 -4.18 48.87 5.39
C ARG A 107 -5.05 49.65 4.41
N ALA A 108 -5.86 50.58 4.94
CA ALA A 108 -7.06 51.15 4.33
C ALA A 108 -6.91 52.06 3.09
N PHE A 109 -5.85 51.89 2.28
CA PHE A 109 -5.54 52.76 1.12
C PHE A 109 -5.76 52.08 -0.25
N GLY A 110 -6.68 51.11 -0.33
CA GLY A 110 -7.06 50.47 -1.59
C GLY A 110 -8.52 50.03 -1.58
N TYR A 111 -9.38 50.75 -2.31
CA TYR A 111 -10.81 50.45 -2.38
C TYR A 111 -11.06 49.05 -2.98
N SER A 112 -12.00 48.32 -2.35
CA SER A 112 -12.70 47.09 -2.78
C SER A 112 -11.95 45.78 -3.09
N ALA A 113 -10.68 45.77 -3.50
CA ALA A 113 -10.02 44.52 -3.95
C ALA A 113 -9.42 43.62 -2.84
N VAL A 114 -9.12 44.18 -1.66
CA VAL A 114 -8.26 43.54 -0.64
C VAL A 114 -8.81 42.21 -0.12
N GLY A 115 -10.11 42.12 0.16
CA GLY A 115 -10.74 40.90 0.70
C GLY A 115 -10.65 39.69 -0.24
N VAL A 116 -10.80 39.91 -1.55
CA VAL A 116 -10.68 38.83 -2.55
C VAL A 116 -9.24 38.35 -2.65
N THR A 117 -8.26 39.27 -2.67
CA THR A 117 -6.84 38.91 -2.69
C THR A 117 -6.45 38.09 -1.47
N ARG A 118 -6.87 38.47 -0.26
CA ARG A 118 -6.60 37.70 0.97
C ARG A 118 -7.23 36.30 0.94
N PHE A 119 -8.47 36.19 0.47
CA PHE A 119 -9.13 34.89 0.30
C PHE A 119 -8.42 33.99 -0.71
N LEU A 120 -7.97 34.56 -1.84
CA LEU A 120 -7.25 33.82 -2.87
C LEU A 120 -5.86 33.39 -2.40
N SER A 121 -5.14 34.27 -1.68
CA SER A 121 -3.87 33.94 -1.00
C SER A 121 -4.05 32.83 0.02
N PHE A 122 -5.12 32.85 0.83
CA PHE A 122 -5.44 31.76 1.76
C PHE A 122 -5.67 30.43 1.02
N LEU A 123 -6.44 30.44 -0.07
CA LEU A 123 -6.69 29.24 -0.87
C LEU A 123 -5.41 28.70 -1.53
N LEU A 124 -4.49 29.58 -1.94
CA LEU A 124 -3.18 29.21 -2.49
C LEU A 124 -2.21 28.71 -1.40
N ILE A 125 -2.25 29.27 -0.19
CA ILE A 125 -1.57 28.73 1.00
C ILE A 125 -2.05 27.31 1.30
N VAL A 126 -3.36 27.08 1.34
CA VAL A 126 -3.94 25.72 1.51
C VAL A 126 -3.45 24.79 0.40
N LEU A 127 -3.46 25.25 -0.87
CA LEU A 127 -2.94 24.47 -2.00
C LEU A 127 -1.46 24.08 -1.82
N ILE A 128 -0.60 25.01 -1.38
CA ILE A 128 0.82 24.75 -1.09
C ILE A 128 0.98 23.71 0.03
N LEU A 129 0.24 23.86 1.14
CA LEU A 129 0.28 22.91 2.26
C LEU A 129 -0.17 21.51 1.81
N GLN A 130 -1.26 21.40 1.04
CA GLN A 130 -1.73 20.12 0.53
C GLN A 130 -0.78 19.52 -0.52
N LEU A 131 -0.14 20.35 -1.35
CA LEU A 131 0.88 19.89 -2.30
C LEU A 131 2.12 19.35 -1.56
N ALA A 132 2.55 19.99 -0.47
CA ALA A 132 3.63 19.51 0.37
C ALA A 132 3.30 18.17 1.04
N VAL A 133 2.12 18.03 1.66
CA VAL A 133 1.66 16.76 2.25
C VAL A 133 1.53 15.66 1.18
N LEU A 134 1.08 16.01 -0.03
CA LEU A 134 1.03 15.09 -1.16
C LEU A 134 2.43 14.62 -1.60
N HIS A 135 3.43 15.51 -1.63
CA HIS A 135 4.82 15.12 -1.91
C HIS A 135 5.36 14.16 -0.84
N VAL A 136 5.19 14.47 0.45
CA VAL A 136 5.59 13.57 1.56
C VAL A 136 4.92 12.19 1.44
N ARG A 137 3.64 12.16 1.04
CA ARG A 137 2.88 10.91 0.80
C ARG A 137 3.41 10.11 -0.38
N LEU A 138 3.76 10.77 -1.48
CA LEU A 138 4.29 10.14 -2.68
C LEU A 138 5.70 9.56 -2.42
N TYR A 139 6.53 10.34 -1.74
CA TYR A 139 7.92 10.01 -1.44
C TYR A 139 8.09 8.89 -0.43
N SER A 140 7.37 8.92 0.70
CA SER A 140 7.45 7.84 1.71
C SER A 140 7.19 6.47 1.07
N LYS A 141 6.14 6.37 0.26
CA LYS A 141 5.82 5.16 -0.52
C LYS A 141 6.86 4.78 -1.59
N ALA A 142 7.66 5.73 -2.08
CA ALA A 142 8.77 5.45 -3.00
C ALA A 142 10.03 4.99 -2.25
N ILE A 143 10.32 5.58 -1.09
CA ILE A 143 11.44 5.24 -0.21
C ILE A 143 11.28 3.80 0.32
N ASP A 144 10.07 3.42 0.73
CA ASP A 144 9.77 2.06 1.23
C ASP A 144 9.96 0.95 0.18
N ARG A 145 10.00 1.29 -1.12
CA ARG A 145 10.12 0.32 -2.23
C ARG A 145 11.55 -0.03 -2.61
N SER A 146 12.54 0.75 -2.21
CA SER A 146 13.94 0.55 -2.61
C SER A 146 14.84 0.48 -1.37
N PRO A 147 15.57 -0.63 -1.14
CA PRO A 147 16.34 -0.82 0.08
C PRO A 147 17.65 0.01 0.16
N SER A 148 18.02 0.77 -0.86
CA SER A 148 19.30 1.49 -0.87
C SER A 148 19.29 2.73 0.03
N SER A 149 20.32 2.85 0.88
CA SER A 149 20.51 4.01 1.77
C SER A 149 20.61 5.33 1.02
N PHE A 150 21.17 5.32 -0.20
CA PHE A 150 21.24 6.49 -1.08
C PHE A 150 19.84 7.05 -1.40
N ASN A 151 18.90 6.20 -1.80
CA ASN A 151 17.53 6.64 -2.11
C ASN A 151 16.79 7.15 -0.87
N ARG A 152 17.07 6.58 0.31
CA ARG A 152 16.55 7.09 1.59
C ARG A 152 17.05 8.51 1.89
N ILE A 153 18.36 8.74 1.77
CA ILE A 153 18.97 10.07 2.02
C ILE A 153 18.42 11.11 1.05
N VAL A 154 18.42 10.83 -0.26
CA VAL A 154 17.88 11.74 -1.29
C VAL A 154 16.38 11.99 -1.08
N GLY A 155 15.62 10.96 -0.71
CA GLY A 155 14.20 11.08 -0.38
C GLY A 155 13.92 12.00 0.81
N TYR A 156 14.61 11.81 1.93
CA TYR A 156 14.45 12.68 3.12
C TYR A 156 14.97 14.10 2.87
N ALA A 157 16.09 14.27 2.15
CA ALA A 157 16.60 15.57 1.77
C ALA A 157 15.58 16.35 0.92
N THR A 158 14.95 15.68 -0.06
CA THR A 158 13.94 16.33 -0.91
C THR A 158 12.64 16.63 -0.14
N ILE A 159 12.22 15.75 0.77
CA ILE A 159 11.10 16.05 1.70
C ILE A 159 11.39 17.31 2.52
N GLY A 160 12.57 17.40 3.16
CA GLY A 160 12.95 18.56 3.96
C GLY A 160 12.99 19.85 3.13
N LEU A 161 13.55 19.77 1.93
CA LEU A 161 13.59 20.87 0.98
C LEU A 161 12.20 21.34 0.53
N VAL A 162 11.25 20.42 0.27
CA VAL A 162 9.86 20.75 -0.06
C VAL A 162 9.13 21.39 1.12
N VAL A 163 9.40 20.95 2.35
CA VAL A 163 8.85 21.59 3.57
C VAL A 163 9.40 23.01 3.73
N VAL A 164 10.71 23.22 3.54
CA VAL A 164 11.32 24.57 3.54
C VAL A 164 10.73 25.44 2.43
N LEU A 165 10.56 24.90 1.22
CA LEU A 165 9.93 25.60 0.10
C LEU A 165 8.49 26.02 0.42
N ALA A 166 7.71 25.13 1.03
CA ALA A 166 6.34 25.44 1.44
C ALA A 166 6.32 26.61 2.44
N VAL A 167 7.20 26.62 3.45
CA VAL A 167 7.32 27.75 4.40
C VAL A 167 7.73 29.04 3.66
N LEU A 168 8.68 28.96 2.74
CA LEU A 168 9.15 30.11 1.95
C LEU A 168 8.13 30.65 0.94
N LEU A 169 7.10 29.89 0.56
CA LEU A 169 5.98 30.37 -0.24
C LEU A 169 4.82 30.86 0.64
N VAL A 170 4.57 30.23 1.78
CA VAL A 170 3.50 30.62 2.71
C VAL A 170 3.80 31.96 3.37
N LEU A 171 5.04 32.22 3.78
CA LEU A 171 5.44 33.50 4.41
C LEU A 171 5.11 34.74 3.56
N PRO A 172 5.53 34.86 2.28
CA PRO A 172 5.19 36.01 1.47
C PRO A 172 3.70 36.10 1.19
N LEU A 173 2.99 34.99 0.97
CA LEU A 173 1.54 35.04 0.79
C LEU A 173 0.79 35.51 2.05
N MET A 174 1.29 35.18 3.24
CA MET A 174 0.72 35.61 4.51
C MET A 174 1.04 37.07 4.84
N LEU A 175 2.20 37.59 4.42
CA LEU A 175 2.76 38.87 4.87
C LEU A 175 2.88 39.94 3.76
N ASN A 176 2.41 39.66 2.54
CA ASN A 176 2.56 40.48 1.33
C ASN A 176 2.21 41.97 1.52
N GLU A 177 1.18 42.28 2.30
CA GLU A 177 0.71 43.65 2.53
C GLU A 177 1.58 44.45 3.53
N TRP A 178 2.42 43.75 4.31
CA TRP A 178 3.16 44.30 5.44
C TRP A 178 4.67 44.33 5.22
N ILE A 179 5.21 43.34 4.51
CA ILE A 179 6.64 43.12 4.31
C ILE A 179 6.95 43.02 2.83
N GLY A 180 7.76 43.95 2.32
CA GLY A 180 8.37 43.84 1.00
C GLY A 180 9.55 42.86 1.03
N PHE A 181 9.43 41.74 0.34
CA PHE A 181 10.50 40.75 0.22
C PHE A 181 11.54 41.21 -0.81
N HIS A 182 12.82 41.19 -0.43
CA HIS A 182 13.92 41.59 -1.30
C HIS A 182 14.19 40.53 -2.39
N ASP A 183 14.80 40.95 -3.51
CA ASP A 183 15.10 40.06 -4.65
C ASP A 183 15.90 38.79 -4.26
N ILE A 184 16.83 38.90 -3.29
CA ILE A 184 17.57 37.74 -2.76
C ILE A 184 16.67 36.65 -2.18
N TYR A 185 15.51 37.02 -1.61
CA TYR A 185 14.52 36.07 -1.12
C TYR A 185 13.96 35.22 -2.26
N TRP A 186 13.49 35.86 -3.32
CA TRP A 186 12.95 35.19 -4.50
C TRP A 186 13.98 34.33 -5.21
N ARG A 187 15.25 34.74 -5.25
CA ARG A 187 16.36 33.89 -5.74
C ARG A 187 16.51 32.61 -4.91
N ILE A 188 16.42 32.69 -3.58
CA ILE A 188 16.46 31.52 -2.69
C ILE A 188 15.24 30.62 -2.94
N VAL A 189 14.03 31.17 -3.05
CA VAL A 189 12.81 30.40 -3.37
C VAL A 189 12.97 29.67 -4.69
N VAL A 190 13.43 30.34 -5.75
CA VAL A 190 13.64 29.74 -7.08
C VAL A 190 14.71 28.65 -7.03
N ALA A 191 15.84 28.89 -6.38
CA ALA A 191 16.92 27.89 -6.26
C ALA A 191 16.45 26.62 -5.54
N ILE A 192 15.71 26.77 -4.43
CA ILE A 192 15.11 25.66 -3.68
C ILE A 192 14.03 24.96 -4.50
N THR A 193 13.23 25.70 -5.29
CA THR A 193 12.22 25.14 -6.21
C THR A 193 12.86 24.26 -7.27
N ILE A 194 13.94 24.72 -7.90
CA ILE A 194 14.68 23.94 -8.91
C ILE A 194 15.26 22.69 -8.27
N LEU A 195 15.90 22.80 -7.10
CA LEU A 195 16.47 21.65 -6.40
C LEU A 195 15.39 20.62 -5.98
N ALA A 196 14.17 21.07 -5.63
CA ALA A 196 13.04 20.21 -5.32
C ALA A 196 12.45 19.51 -6.55
N ALA A 197 12.36 20.23 -7.67
CA ALA A 197 11.96 19.66 -8.96
C ALA A 197 12.96 18.60 -9.43
N VAL A 198 14.26 18.88 -9.31
CA VAL A 198 15.35 17.94 -9.62
C VAL A 198 15.26 16.68 -8.77
N GLY A 199 15.15 16.79 -7.43
CA GLY A 199 14.95 15.62 -6.56
C GLY A 199 13.72 14.79 -6.96
N THR A 200 12.64 15.45 -7.38
CA THR A 200 11.39 14.81 -7.81
C THR A 200 11.47 14.13 -9.17
N ALA A 201 12.32 14.62 -10.08
CA ALA A 201 12.65 13.94 -11.33
C ALA A 201 13.59 12.73 -11.14
N LEU A 202 14.52 12.82 -10.18
CA LEU A 202 15.51 11.76 -9.91
C LEU A 202 14.89 10.47 -9.37
N LEU A 203 13.98 10.55 -8.40
CA LEU A 203 13.38 9.37 -7.76
C LEU A 203 12.75 8.35 -8.74
N PRO A 204 11.85 8.72 -9.67
CA PRO A 204 11.26 7.75 -10.59
C PRO A 204 12.30 7.15 -11.55
N LEU A 205 13.34 7.89 -11.93
CA LEU A 205 14.39 7.42 -12.83
C LEU A 205 15.34 6.42 -12.14
N VAL A 206 15.76 6.74 -10.90
CA VAL A 206 16.51 5.82 -10.03
C VAL A 206 15.69 4.57 -9.73
N ASN A 207 14.40 4.72 -9.37
CA ASN A 207 13.52 3.59 -9.13
C ASN A 207 13.25 2.76 -10.40
N ALA A 208 13.23 3.35 -11.60
CA ALA A 208 13.11 2.61 -12.86
C ALA A 208 14.39 1.82 -13.20
N LEU A 209 15.56 2.42 -12.95
CA LEU A 209 16.86 1.79 -13.21
C LEU A 209 17.16 0.64 -12.24
N PHE A 210 16.80 0.80 -10.96
CA PHE A 210 17.03 -0.19 -9.90
C PHE A 210 15.77 -1.01 -9.55
N ALA A 211 14.69 -0.92 -10.33
CA ALA A 211 13.52 -1.77 -10.15
C ALA A 211 13.95 -3.23 -10.28
N PRO A 212 13.76 -4.08 -9.24
CA PRO A 212 13.95 -5.52 -9.41
C PRO A 212 13.02 -5.97 -10.53
N LYS A 213 13.58 -6.55 -11.61
CA LYS A 213 12.77 -7.23 -12.63
C LYS A 213 11.86 -8.18 -11.86
N ARG A 214 10.54 -7.94 -11.90
CA ARG A 214 9.56 -8.83 -11.26
C ARG A 214 9.95 -10.25 -11.64
N PRO A 215 10.14 -11.17 -10.68
CA PRO A 215 10.30 -12.58 -11.03
C PRO A 215 9.15 -12.91 -11.96
N ARG A 216 9.47 -13.25 -13.21
CA ARG A 216 8.45 -13.76 -14.11
C ARG A 216 7.86 -14.95 -13.37
N PRO A 217 6.53 -15.06 -13.19
CA PRO A 217 5.96 -16.17 -12.45
C PRO A 217 6.55 -17.44 -13.03
N ALA A 218 7.34 -18.16 -12.23
CA ALA A 218 7.78 -19.48 -12.61
C ALA A 218 6.49 -20.25 -12.85
N ALA A 219 6.31 -20.79 -14.06
CA ALA A 219 5.25 -21.76 -14.31
C ALA A 219 5.39 -22.81 -13.19
N PRO A 220 4.29 -23.16 -12.49
CA PRO A 220 4.33 -23.60 -11.10
C PRO A 220 5.36 -24.70 -10.88
N SER A 221 6.52 -24.29 -10.35
CA SER A 221 7.55 -25.20 -9.90
C SER A 221 7.05 -25.82 -8.62
N SER A 222 6.48 -27.03 -8.74
CA SER A 222 6.24 -27.93 -7.62
C SER A 222 7.52 -28.02 -6.78
N ALA A 223 7.33 -28.07 -5.47
CA ALA A 223 8.43 -28.11 -4.51
C ALA A 223 9.35 -29.32 -4.74
N PRO A 224 10.58 -29.33 -4.18
CA PRO A 224 11.28 -30.57 -3.86
C PRO A 224 10.53 -31.28 -2.70
N SER A 225 9.35 -31.80 -3.02
CA SER A 225 8.59 -32.77 -2.26
C SER A 225 8.69 -34.10 -3.00
N ALA A 226 9.54 -35.00 -2.51
CA ALA A 226 10.14 -36.12 -3.24
C ALA A 226 11.04 -35.67 -4.43
N PRO A 227 11.95 -36.52 -4.95
CA PRO A 227 12.39 -36.36 -6.34
C PRO A 227 11.14 -36.29 -7.23
N PRO A 228 11.11 -35.45 -8.28
CA PRO A 228 9.96 -35.40 -9.17
C PRO A 228 9.72 -36.83 -9.68
N LEU A 229 8.54 -37.39 -9.37
CA LEU A 229 8.10 -38.63 -9.98
C LEU A 229 8.04 -38.35 -11.48
N GLN A 230 9.09 -38.79 -12.17
CA GLN A 230 9.34 -38.43 -13.54
C GLN A 230 8.20 -39.03 -14.35
N ALA A 231 7.32 -38.14 -14.85
CA ALA A 231 6.06 -38.55 -15.44
C ALA A 231 6.33 -39.60 -16.50
N TRP A 232 5.72 -40.78 -16.34
CA TRP A 232 6.06 -41.94 -17.16
C TRP A 232 5.88 -41.56 -18.64
N PRO A 233 6.90 -41.76 -19.50
CA PRO A 233 6.81 -41.33 -20.88
C PRO A 233 5.58 -41.90 -21.57
N THR A 234 4.95 -41.08 -22.41
CA THR A 234 3.81 -41.45 -23.25
C THR A 234 4.23 -41.51 -24.71
N TYR A 235 3.44 -42.19 -25.55
CA TYR A 235 3.56 -42.09 -26.99
C TYR A 235 3.27 -40.65 -27.47
N ALA A 236 3.48 -40.38 -28.76
CA ALA A 236 3.23 -39.07 -29.36
C ALA A 236 1.76 -38.58 -29.27
N ASP A 237 0.83 -39.44 -28.82
CA ASP A 237 -0.56 -39.10 -28.51
C ASP A 237 -0.71 -38.33 -27.18
N GLY A 238 0.30 -38.35 -26.31
CA GLY A 238 0.31 -37.70 -24.99
C GLY A 238 -0.60 -38.37 -23.94
N VAL A 239 -1.14 -39.56 -24.23
CA VAL A 239 -2.15 -40.23 -23.38
C VAL A 239 -1.77 -41.69 -23.10
N THR A 240 -1.25 -42.42 -24.08
CA THR A 240 -0.88 -43.83 -23.91
C THR A 240 0.51 -43.92 -23.28
N PRO A 241 0.70 -44.58 -22.11
CA PRO A 241 2.02 -44.74 -21.50
C PRO A 241 2.89 -45.74 -22.26
N LEU A 242 4.21 -45.54 -22.24
CA LEU A 242 5.18 -46.48 -22.80
C LEU A 242 5.17 -47.81 -22.03
N PRO A 243 5.35 -48.96 -22.72
CA PRO A 243 5.61 -50.23 -22.06
C PRO A 243 6.82 -50.15 -21.13
N MET A 244 6.75 -50.86 -20.01
CA MET A 244 7.85 -50.99 -19.06
C MET A 244 8.70 -52.20 -19.45
N MET A 245 10.00 -51.98 -19.64
CA MET A 245 10.98 -53.05 -19.86
C MET A 245 11.20 -53.85 -18.56
N PRO A 246 11.75 -55.08 -18.62
CA PRO A 246 11.98 -55.91 -17.44
C PRO A 246 12.93 -55.32 -16.40
N ASP A 247 13.78 -54.35 -16.79
CA ASP A 247 14.67 -53.59 -15.91
C ASP A 247 13.97 -52.39 -15.23
N GLY A 248 12.69 -52.17 -15.53
CA GLY A 248 11.88 -51.07 -15.03
C GLY A 248 12.08 -49.73 -15.73
N SER A 249 12.74 -49.70 -16.89
CA SER A 249 12.88 -48.51 -17.73
C SER A 249 11.81 -48.45 -18.85
N PRO A 250 11.50 -47.29 -19.43
CA PRO A 250 10.49 -47.17 -20.49
C PRO A 250 11.02 -47.62 -21.86
N ASP A 251 10.24 -48.44 -22.57
CA ASP A 251 10.58 -48.96 -23.91
C ASP A 251 10.56 -47.87 -24.99
N TRP A 252 11.69 -47.19 -25.17
CA TRP A 252 11.88 -46.20 -26.23
C TRP A 252 11.88 -46.81 -27.63
N GLY A 253 12.07 -48.13 -27.80
CA GLY A 253 11.90 -48.80 -29.09
C GLY A 253 10.45 -48.71 -29.55
N ALA A 254 9.52 -49.02 -28.64
CA ALA A 254 8.08 -48.91 -28.88
C ALA A 254 7.64 -47.49 -29.30
N TYR A 255 8.25 -46.43 -28.75
CA TYR A 255 7.93 -45.04 -29.13
C TYR A 255 8.08 -44.76 -30.63
N TYR A 256 9.07 -45.38 -31.29
CA TYR A 256 9.32 -45.20 -32.72
C TYR A 256 8.60 -46.24 -33.61
N THR A 257 8.35 -47.45 -33.10
CA THR A 257 7.75 -48.55 -33.87
C THR A 257 6.24 -48.68 -33.71
N GLY A 258 5.66 -48.07 -32.67
CA GLY A 258 4.25 -48.23 -32.30
C GLY A 258 3.89 -49.57 -31.65
N HIS A 259 4.88 -50.45 -31.42
CA HIS A 259 4.67 -51.80 -30.89
C HIS A 259 5.69 -52.14 -29.80
N PRO A 260 5.29 -52.78 -28.68
CA PRO A 260 6.21 -53.20 -27.62
C PRO A 260 7.33 -54.11 -28.13
N THR A 261 8.55 -53.88 -27.64
CA THR A 261 9.71 -54.73 -27.94
C THR A 261 9.49 -56.13 -27.35
N ALA A 262 9.41 -57.15 -28.21
CA ALA A 262 9.19 -58.52 -27.77
C ALA A 262 10.47 -59.14 -27.20
N TYR A 263 10.53 -59.30 -25.87
CA TYR A 263 11.60 -60.04 -25.21
C TYR A 263 11.34 -61.54 -25.25
N PRO A 264 12.38 -62.39 -25.45
CA PRO A 264 12.26 -63.82 -25.14
C PRO A 264 12.00 -64.00 -23.64
N PRO A 265 11.14 -64.94 -23.23
CA PRO A 265 10.77 -65.11 -21.82
C PRO A 265 11.96 -65.56 -20.97
N GLN A 266 12.55 -64.64 -20.21
CA GLN A 266 13.51 -64.95 -19.16
C GLN A 266 12.75 -65.34 -17.87
N ALA A 267 13.24 -66.38 -17.21
CA ALA A 267 12.59 -66.97 -16.04
C ALA A 267 12.46 -65.96 -14.88
N ALA A 268 11.30 -65.97 -14.22
CA ALA A 268 10.98 -65.05 -13.13
C ALA A 268 11.99 -65.16 -11.97
N GLN A 269 12.74 -64.08 -11.72
CA GLN A 269 13.54 -63.94 -10.51
C GLN A 269 12.67 -63.39 -9.37
N GLN A 270 12.83 -63.98 -8.19
CA GLN A 270 11.97 -63.78 -7.03
C GLN A 270 12.25 -62.45 -6.32
N GLN A 271 11.20 -61.83 -5.78
CA GLN A 271 11.33 -60.62 -4.94
C GLN A 271 12.07 -60.93 -3.63
N PRO A 272 13.07 -60.11 -3.21
CA PRO A 272 13.74 -60.31 -1.92
C PRO A 272 12.84 -59.99 -0.72
N HIS A 273 12.80 -60.89 0.26
CA HIS A 273 12.27 -60.60 1.60
C HIS A 273 13.32 -59.82 2.42
N PRO A 274 12.91 -58.93 3.36
CA PRO A 274 13.84 -58.27 4.28
C PRO A 274 14.40 -59.27 5.31
N GLN A 275 15.73 -59.33 5.41
CA GLN A 275 16.45 -60.34 6.17
C GLN A 275 16.89 -59.81 7.56
N GLN A 276 16.52 -60.51 8.63
CA GLN A 276 16.89 -60.15 10.01
C GLN A 276 18.38 -60.43 10.29
N SER A 277 19.01 -59.56 11.07
CA SER A 277 20.42 -59.67 11.45
C SER A 277 20.63 -60.69 12.59
N PRO A 278 21.70 -61.52 12.56
CA PRO A 278 22.01 -62.45 13.64
C PRO A 278 22.77 -61.76 14.78
N ALA A 279 22.38 -62.04 16.03
CA ALA A 279 23.08 -61.59 17.22
C ALA A 279 24.26 -62.51 17.57
N ILE A 280 25.38 -61.91 17.99
CA ILE A 280 26.58 -62.65 18.44
C ILE A 280 26.56 -62.71 19.97
N THR A 281 26.62 -63.92 20.53
CA THR A 281 26.79 -64.19 21.97
C THR A 281 28.26 -64.27 22.36
N PRO A 282 28.65 -63.63 23.47
CA PRO A 282 29.75 -64.12 24.32
C PRO A 282 29.25 -64.70 25.65
N SER A 283 30.00 -65.67 26.17
CA SER A 283 29.67 -66.48 27.34
C SER A 283 29.85 -65.78 28.71
N GLU A 284 29.06 -66.22 29.68
CA GLU A 284 29.13 -65.88 31.12
C GLU A 284 30.35 -66.53 31.83
N PRO A 285 30.69 -66.20 33.10
CA PRO A 285 29.99 -66.84 34.24
C PRO A 285 29.83 -66.04 35.56
N ALA A 286 28.65 -66.19 36.18
CA ALA A 286 28.31 -66.19 37.62
C ALA A 286 28.47 -64.86 38.43
N VAL A 287 27.73 -64.59 39.52
CA VAL A 287 27.06 -65.49 40.49
C VAL A 287 25.77 -64.86 41.10
N THR A 288 24.73 -65.68 41.38
CA THR A 288 23.58 -65.50 42.34
C THR A 288 22.73 -64.20 42.30
N GLN A 289 21.41 -64.18 41.98
CA GLN A 289 20.21 -64.92 42.47
C GLN A 289 19.77 -64.53 43.90
N PRO A 290 18.46 -64.45 44.27
CA PRO A 290 17.20 -64.33 43.49
C PRO A 290 16.65 -62.87 43.55
N ALA A 291 15.38 -62.46 43.37
CA ALA A 291 14.07 -63.14 43.25
C ALA A 291 13.03 -62.35 42.38
N GLN A 292 11.74 -62.68 42.55
CA GLN A 292 10.51 -62.28 41.83
C GLN A 292 9.31 -62.42 42.80
N PRO A 293 8.03 -62.14 42.45
CA PRO A 293 7.37 -61.24 41.48
C PRO A 293 6.21 -60.47 42.21
N PRO A 294 4.95 -60.27 41.71
CA PRO A 294 4.39 -60.11 40.35
C PRO A 294 3.45 -58.88 40.17
N ALA A 295 2.87 -58.77 38.96
CA ALA A 295 1.59 -58.12 38.62
C ALA A 295 1.45 -56.60 38.87
N GLY A 296 0.96 -55.78 37.92
CA GLY A 296 0.13 -56.09 36.76
C GLY A 296 -1.26 -55.48 36.98
N TYR A 297 -1.52 -54.32 36.38
CA TYR A 297 -2.85 -53.71 36.37
C TYR A 297 -3.13 -53.02 35.03
N GLN A 298 -4.25 -53.40 34.42
CA GLN A 298 -4.86 -52.72 33.28
C GLN A 298 -5.78 -51.61 33.82
N GLY A 299 -5.87 -50.47 33.13
CA GLY A 299 -6.89 -49.46 33.47
C GLY A 299 -6.61 -48.04 32.94
N PHE A 300 -7.37 -47.63 31.93
CA PHE A 300 -7.81 -46.22 31.80
C PHE A 300 -8.80 -45.93 32.94
N PRO A 301 -8.98 -44.68 33.44
CA PRO A 301 -8.52 -43.38 32.94
C PRO A 301 -7.50 -42.67 33.87
N PRO A 302 -6.91 -41.50 33.49
CA PRO A 302 -5.88 -40.83 34.29
C PRO A 302 -6.42 -40.04 35.50
N PRO A 303 -5.76 -40.09 36.68
CA PRO A 303 -6.03 -39.20 37.81
C PRO A 303 -5.38 -37.79 37.67
N PRO A 304 -5.88 -36.77 38.41
CA PRO A 304 -5.58 -35.34 38.21
C PRO A 304 -4.21 -34.86 38.76
N PRO A 305 -3.78 -33.62 38.40
CA PRO A 305 -2.51 -33.05 38.88
C PRO A 305 -2.48 -32.82 40.41
N LEU A 306 -1.31 -33.06 41.01
CA LEU A 306 -1.04 -32.91 42.44
C LEU A 306 -0.70 -31.45 42.82
N PRO A 307 -1.28 -30.91 43.90
CA PRO A 307 -0.76 -29.73 44.61
C PRO A 307 0.07 -30.13 45.85
N PRO A 308 1.24 -29.50 46.04
CA PRO A 308 1.76 -29.23 47.38
C PRO A 308 2.24 -27.76 47.52
N ARG A 309 2.00 -27.03 48.62
CA ARG A 309 1.32 -27.36 49.89
C ARG A 309 0.48 -26.17 50.35
#